data_AF-M0EJW2-F1
#
_entry.id   AF-M0EJW2-F1
#
_cell.length_a   1.000
_cell.length_b   1.000
_cell.length_c   1.000
_cell.angle_alpha   90.00
_cell.angle_beta   90.00
_cell.angle_gamma   90.00
#
_symmetry.space_group_name_H-M   'P 1'
#
loop_
_entity.id
_entity.type
_entity.pdbx_description
1 polymer ?
#
loop_
_entity_poly.entity_id
_entity_poly.type
_entity_poly.pdbx_seq_one_letter_code
_entity_poly.pdbx_strand_id
1 'polypeptide(L)'
;MSDDARFDPADRSEYDLVRAANVIVPLSPVRKARICGGVALLGSLAAPVVATLPGAVREAAFSGPPLATPLGVAAVVLVGALAAGGAGLGLVALQRRLARGPEPSGDGVWRVLAVEDALTGIGFVTGGLGVVVGLTLLASGHWGVDALETLRRNGTEPYAPVSALPVTPRLTTAVALAVGLVVLAATVAVDGE
;
A
#
# COMPACT_ATOMS: atom_id res chain seq x y z
N MET A 1 36.07 -27.87 13.25
CA MET A 1 35.11 -28.72 12.52
C MET A 1 34.03 -27.80 11.98
N SER A 2 33.94 -27.71 10.66
CA SER A 2 32.96 -26.92 9.91
C SER A 2 31.60 -27.59 10.03
N ASP A 3 30.67 -26.93 10.72
CA ASP A 3 29.29 -27.38 10.81
C ASP A 3 28.55 -26.93 9.55
N ASP A 4 28.77 -27.66 8.46
CA ASP A 4 27.95 -27.59 7.26
C ASP A 4 26.57 -28.18 7.60
N ALA A 5 25.68 -27.34 8.14
CA ALA A 5 24.24 -27.58 8.10
C ALA A 5 23.79 -27.54 6.63
N ARG A 6 24.11 -28.59 5.90
CA ARG A 6 23.70 -28.82 4.52
C ARG A 6 22.19 -29.04 4.54
N PHE A 7 21.45 -27.95 4.28
CA PHE A 7 20.02 -27.96 3.97
C PHE A 7 19.71 -29.10 3.00
N ASP A 8 18.84 -30.03 3.37
CA ASP A 8 18.30 -31.02 2.45
C ASP A 8 17.20 -30.35 1.60
N PRO A 9 17.36 -30.25 0.26
CA PRO A 9 16.31 -29.72 -0.62
C PRO A 9 15.01 -30.53 -0.56
N ALA A 10 15.06 -31.78 -0.09
CA ALA A 10 13.91 -32.66 0.04
C ALA A 10 12.93 -32.26 1.18
N ASP A 11 13.37 -31.43 2.13
CA ASP A 11 12.53 -30.92 3.22
C ASP A 11 11.66 -29.72 2.79
N ARG A 12 11.76 -29.25 1.53
CA ARG A 12 10.99 -28.12 1.01
C ARG A 12 9.74 -28.58 0.26
N SER A 13 8.63 -27.88 0.54
CA SER A 13 7.37 -28.06 -0.17
C SER A 13 7.54 -27.89 -1.68
N GLU A 14 6.74 -28.61 -2.49
CA GLU A 14 6.75 -28.46 -3.96
C GLU A 14 6.47 -26.99 -4.33
N TYR A 15 5.60 -26.34 -3.56
CA TYR A 15 5.33 -24.91 -3.64
C TYR A 15 6.58 -24.05 -3.41
N ASP A 16 7.38 -24.30 -2.37
CA ASP A 16 8.58 -23.50 -2.07
C ASP A 16 9.65 -23.64 -3.16
N LEU A 17 9.77 -24.82 -3.76
CA LEU A 17 10.71 -25.08 -4.85
C LEU A 17 10.31 -24.34 -6.13
N VAL A 18 9.04 -24.45 -6.54
CA VAL A 18 8.53 -23.74 -7.73
C VAL A 18 8.53 -22.22 -7.51
N ARG A 19 8.17 -21.77 -6.32
CA ARG A 19 8.18 -20.37 -5.94
C ARG A 19 9.59 -19.79 -5.94
N ALA A 20 10.59 -20.49 -5.41
CA ALA A 20 11.97 -20.03 -5.44
C ALA A 20 12.50 -19.82 -6.87
N ALA A 21 12.01 -20.60 -7.84
CA ALA A 21 12.42 -20.49 -9.23
C ALA A 21 11.65 -19.43 -10.04
N ASN A 22 10.42 -19.08 -9.65
CA ASN A 22 9.50 -18.31 -10.51
C ASN A 22 8.91 -17.05 -9.88
N VAL A 23 9.11 -16.80 -8.58
CA VAL A 23 8.48 -15.65 -7.91
C VAL A 23 9.12 -14.32 -8.35
N ILE A 24 8.28 -13.32 -8.67
CA ILE A 24 8.75 -12.00 -9.12
C ILE A 24 9.46 -11.25 -7.99
N VAL A 25 8.91 -11.33 -6.78
CA VAL A 25 9.47 -10.70 -5.58
C VAL A 25 9.82 -11.80 -4.57
N PRO A 26 11.11 -12.09 -4.34
CA PRO A 26 11.57 -13.22 -3.52
C PRO A 26 11.51 -12.91 -2.01
N LEU A 27 10.34 -12.50 -1.52
CA LEU A 27 10.03 -12.24 -0.11
C LEU A 27 8.87 -13.12 0.30
N SER A 28 8.82 -13.64 1.54
CA SER A 28 7.67 -14.44 2.00
C SER A 28 6.33 -13.69 1.86
N PRO A 29 5.19 -14.39 1.69
CA PRO A 29 3.88 -13.74 1.59
C PRO A 29 3.58 -12.81 2.78
N VAL A 30 3.97 -13.22 3.99
CA VAL A 30 3.84 -12.38 5.21
C VAL A 30 4.67 -11.10 5.11
N ARG A 31 5.92 -11.19 4.62
CA ARG A 31 6.77 -10.00 4.47
C ARG A 31 6.21 -9.04 3.42
N LYS A 32 5.66 -9.56 2.31
CA LYS A 32 4.93 -8.76 1.31
C LYS A 32 3.70 -8.10 1.94
N ALA A 33 2.92 -8.83 2.73
CA ALA A 33 1.75 -8.29 3.43
C ALA A 33 2.12 -7.17 4.41
N ARG A 34 3.23 -7.30 5.16
CA ARG A 34 3.72 -6.24 6.04
C ARG A 34 4.10 -4.97 5.28
N ILE A 35 4.76 -5.11 4.12
CA ILE A 35 5.06 -3.97 3.24
C ILE A 35 3.77 -3.31 2.77
N CYS A 36 2.79 -4.09 2.31
CA CYS A 36 1.47 -3.58 1.93
C CYS A 36 0.77 -2.84 3.09
N GLY A 37 0.81 -3.39 4.31
CA GLY A 37 0.29 -2.72 5.51
C GLY A 37 1.01 -1.42 5.83
N GLY A 38 2.34 -1.38 5.69
CA GLY A 38 3.15 -0.16 5.82
C GLY A 38 2.82 0.89 4.77
N VAL A 39 2.64 0.50 3.50
CA VAL A 39 2.21 1.40 2.42
C VAL A 39 0.82 1.95 2.70
N ALA A 40 -0.13 1.11 3.13
CA ALA A 40 -1.45 1.58 3.53
C ALA A 40 -1.35 2.57 4.70
N LEU A 41 -0.53 2.30 5.72
CA LEU A 41 -0.27 3.23 6.82
C LEU A 41 0.33 4.56 6.37
N LEU A 42 1.22 4.58 5.36
CA LEU A 42 1.76 5.84 4.84
C LEU A 42 0.65 6.75 4.34
N GLY A 43 -0.44 6.21 3.78
CA GLY A 43 -1.62 6.99 3.39
C GLY A 43 -2.25 7.79 4.55
N SER A 44 -2.00 7.40 5.80
CA SER A 44 -2.44 8.16 6.99
C SER A 44 -1.77 9.52 7.14
N LEU A 45 -0.72 9.80 6.36
CA LEU A 45 -0.03 11.10 6.35
C LEU A 45 -0.79 12.16 5.54
N ALA A 46 -1.89 11.83 4.86
CA ALA A 46 -2.62 12.79 4.02
C ALA A 46 -3.09 14.02 4.82
N ALA A 47 -3.76 13.85 5.96
CA ALA A 47 -4.20 14.96 6.80
C ALA A 47 -3.02 15.69 7.47
N PRO A 48 -2.03 15.01 8.08
CA PRO A 48 -0.82 15.66 8.59
C PRO A 48 -0.14 16.56 7.56
N VAL A 49 0.09 16.06 6.34
CA VAL A 49 0.71 16.82 5.25
C VAL A 49 -0.12 18.06 4.91
N VAL A 50 -1.45 17.92 4.79
CA VAL A 50 -2.31 19.06 4.49
C VAL A 50 -2.39 20.05 5.66
N ALA A 51 -2.33 19.57 6.91
CA ALA A 51 -2.38 20.39 8.11
C ALA A 51 -1.13 21.29 8.24
N THR A 52 0.03 20.78 7.83
CA THR A 52 1.32 21.48 7.92
C THR A 52 1.61 22.40 6.75
N LEU A 53 0.68 22.55 5.79
CA LEU A 53 0.89 23.41 4.63
C LEU A 53 1.18 24.87 5.04
N PRO A 54 2.12 25.54 4.35
CA PRO A 54 2.41 26.95 4.57
C PRO A 54 1.16 27.84 4.41
N GLY A 55 1.06 28.90 5.22
CA GLY A 55 -0.09 29.82 5.23
C GLY A 55 -0.44 30.36 3.83
N ALA A 56 0.56 30.85 3.10
CA ALA A 56 0.40 31.38 1.75
C ALA A 56 -0.19 30.36 0.76
N VAL A 57 0.16 29.08 0.90
CA VAL A 57 -0.41 28.01 0.06
C VAL A 57 -1.84 27.70 0.46
N ARG A 58 -2.15 27.70 1.76
CA ARG A 58 -3.52 27.48 2.23
C ARG A 58 -4.46 28.58 1.72
N GLU A 59 -4.03 29.83 1.79
CA GLU A 59 -4.79 30.98 1.30
C GLU A 59 -4.96 30.96 -0.21
N ALA A 60 -3.94 30.53 -0.97
CA ALA A 60 -4.00 30.47 -2.43
C ALA A 60 -4.81 29.27 -2.96
N ALA A 61 -4.81 28.14 -2.25
CA ALA A 61 -5.38 26.89 -2.75
C ALA A 61 -6.74 26.52 -2.14
N PHE A 62 -7.14 27.10 -1.01
CA PHE A 62 -8.36 26.71 -0.30
C PHE A 62 -9.23 27.90 0.09
N SER A 63 -10.54 27.80 -0.17
CA SER A 63 -11.55 28.78 0.28
C SER A 63 -12.16 28.47 1.65
N GLY A 64 -11.77 27.35 2.27
CA GLY A 64 -12.30 26.85 3.53
C GLY A 64 -11.31 25.93 4.25
N PRO A 65 -11.75 25.18 5.28
CA PRO A 65 -10.85 24.35 6.08
C PRO A 65 -10.16 23.26 5.23
N PRO A 66 -8.82 23.29 5.02
CA PRO A 66 -8.13 22.40 4.07
C PRO A 66 -8.33 20.91 4.34
N LEU A 67 -8.48 20.54 5.61
CA LEU A 67 -8.66 19.15 6.03
C LEU A 67 -10.06 18.59 5.76
N ALA A 68 -11.05 19.46 5.54
CA ALA A 68 -12.43 19.09 5.28
C ALA A 68 -12.82 19.28 3.80
N THR A 69 -11.98 19.92 3.01
CA THR A 69 -12.19 20.07 1.56
C THR A 69 -11.99 18.72 0.86
N PRO A 70 -12.96 18.26 0.05
CA PRO A 70 -12.79 17.07 -0.79
C PRO A 70 -11.72 17.33 -1.86
N LEU A 71 -10.71 16.45 -1.97
CA LEU A 71 -9.60 16.62 -2.91
C LEU A 71 -9.44 15.40 -3.81
N GLY A 72 -9.23 15.63 -5.10
CA GLY A 72 -8.98 14.54 -6.06
C GLY A 72 -7.75 13.70 -5.67
N VAL A 73 -6.67 14.34 -5.25
CA VAL A 73 -5.45 13.66 -4.81
C VAL A 73 -5.68 12.86 -3.52
N ALA A 74 -6.53 13.32 -2.61
CA ALA A 74 -6.89 12.55 -1.41
C ALA A 74 -7.65 11.25 -1.77
N ALA A 75 -8.44 11.27 -2.85
CA ALA A 75 -9.08 10.07 -3.39
C ALA A 75 -8.06 9.09 -3.99
N VAL A 76 -7.05 9.58 -4.71
CA VAL A 76 -5.95 8.75 -5.24
C VAL A 76 -5.20 8.05 -4.11
N VAL A 77 -4.84 8.78 -3.03
CA VAL A 77 -4.20 8.18 -1.84
C VAL A 77 -5.10 7.14 -1.19
N LEU A 78 -6.41 7.42 -1.08
CA LEU A 78 -7.38 6.47 -0.51
C LEU A 78 -7.46 5.18 -1.31
N VAL A 79 -7.58 5.27 -2.65
CA VAL A 79 -7.61 4.10 -3.53
C VAL A 79 -6.31 3.31 -3.41
N GLY A 80 -5.16 4.00 -3.37
CA GLY A 80 -3.86 3.36 -3.16
C GLY A 80 -3.78 2.62 -1.83
N ALA A 81 -4.20 3.25 -0.73
CA ALA A 81 -4.20 2.64 0.60
C ALA A 81 -5.13 1.41 0.68
N LEU A 82 -6.30 1.47 0.03
CA LEU A 82 -7.24 0.35 -0.05
C LEU A 82 -6.70 -0.80 -0.91
N ALA A 83 -6.06 -0.50 -2.05
CA ALA A 83 -5.42 -1.49 -2.90
C ALA A 83 -4.26 -2.20 -2.16
N ALA A 84 -3.39 -1.43 -1.50
CA ALA A 84 -2.33 -1.96 -0.65
C ALA A 84 -2.89 -2.81 0.49
N GLY A 85 -3.88 -2.30 1.21
CA GLY A 85 -4.50 -3.00 2.32
C GLY A 85 -5.20 -4.30 1.94
N GLY A 86 -6.01 -4.27 0.88
CA GLY A 86 -6.69 -5.44 0.34
C GLY A 86 -5.71 -6.50 -0.14
N ALA A 87 -4.66 -6.09 -0.85
CA ALA A 87 -3.57 -6.98 -1.24
C ALA A 87 -2.86 -7.61 -0.03
N GLY A 88 -2.57 -6.80 1.00
CA GLY A 88 -1.97 -7.27 2.25
C GLY A 88 -2.82 -8.31 2.96
N LEU A 89 -4.13 -8.07 3.11
CA LEU A 89 -5.05 -9.05 3.69
C LEU A 89 -5.18 -10.32 2.85
N GLY A 90 -5.19 -10.19 1.51
CA GLY A 90 -5.17 -11.33 0.60
C GLY A 90 -3.91 -12.19 0.79
N LEU A 91 -2.74 -11.58 0.95
CA LEU A 91 -1.48 -12.28 1.20
C LEU A 91 -1.45 -12.96 2.58
N VAL A 92 -2.03 -12.33 3.61
CA VAL A 92 -2.21 -12.97 4.93
C VAL A 92 -3.15 -14.17 4.83
N ALA A 93 -4.28 -14.03 4.13
CA ALA A 93 -5.21 -15.14 3.91
C ALA A 93 -4.56 -16.28 3.12
N LEU A 94 -3.73 -15.95 2.12
CA LEU A 94 -2.96 -16.92 1.36
C LEU A 94 -1.98 -17.68 2.24
N GLN A 95 -1.23 -16.98 3.11
CA GLN A 95 -0.33 -17.62 4.07
C GLN A 95 -1.08 -18.55 5.02
N ARG A 96 -2.21 -18.11 5.60
CA ARG A 96 -3.04 -18.96 6.47
C ARG A 96 -3.52 -20.22 5.77
N ARG A 97 -3.91 -20.09 4.49
CA ARG A 97 -4.31 -21.23 3.67
C ARG A 97 -3.16 -22.21 3.45
N LEU A 98 -1.95 -21.71 3.23
CA LEU A 98 -0.77 -22.57 3.06
C LEU A 98 -0.33 -23.25 4.36
N ALA A 99 -0.47 -22.57 5.50
CA ALA A 99 -0.10 -23.12 6.80
C ALA A 99 -1.10 -24.17 7.34
N ARG A 100 -2.40 -24.02 7.02
CA ARG A 100 -3.47 -24.89 7.57
C ARG A 100 -4.09 -25.86 6.57
N GLY A 101 -3.91 -25.59 5.28
CA GLY A 101 -4.51 -26.36 4.20
C GLY A 101 -3.59 -27.48 3.72
N PRO A 102 -4.13 -28.41 2.90
CA PRO A 102 -3.31 -29.37 2.20
C PRO A 102 -2.32 -28.64 1.29
N GLU A 103 -1.09 -29.16 1.24
CA GLU A 103 -0.04 -28.61 0.40
C GLU A 103 -0.48 -28.57 -1.07
N PRO A 104 -0.30 -27.45 -1.80
CA PRO A 104 -0.66 -27.39 -3.21
C PRO A 104 0.26 -28.30 -4.03
N SER A 105 -0.32 -29.15 -4.87
CA SER A 105 0.42 -30.02 -5.80
C SER A 105 -0.01 -29.78 -7.25
N GLY A 106 0.88 -30.01 -8.22
CA GLY A 106 0.59 -29.88 -9.66
C GLY A 106 0.04 -28.49 -10.04
N ASP A 107 -1.09 -28.45 -10.75
CA ASP A 107 -1.75 -27.19 -11.19
C ASP A 107 -2.13 -26.26 -10.02
N GLY A 108 -2.26 -26.79 -8.80
CA GLY A 108 -2.54 -26.01 -7.60
C GLY A 108 -1.43 -25.04 -7.25
N VAL A 109 -0.16 -25.41 -7.51
CA VAL A 109 1.02 -24.58 -7.23
C VAL A 109 1.00 -23.31 -8.09
N TRP A 110 0.77 -23.47 -9.38
CA TRP A 110 0.71 -22.35 -10.34
C TRP A 110 -0.41 -21.37 -10.03
N ARG A 111 -1.56 -21.87 -9.56
CA ARG A 111 -2.69 -21.03 -9.18
C ARG A 111 -2.37 -20.19 -7.93
N VAL A 112 -1.71 -20.78 -6.93
CA VAL A 112 -1.26 -20.06 -5.73
C VAL A 112 -0.23 -19.00 -6.09
N LEU A 113 0.74 -19.32 -6.94
CA LEU A 113 1.75 -18.39 -7.40
C LEU A 113 1.14 -17.20 -8.16
N ALA A 114 0.20 -17.47 -9.08
CA ALA A 114 -0.50 -16.43 -9.83
C ALA A 114 -1.29 -15.48 -8.91
N VAL A 115 -1.95 -16.01 -7.87
CA VAL A 115 -2.64 -15.19 -6.86
C VAL A 115 -1.65 -14.36 -6.05
N GLU A 116 -0.53 -14.95 -5.61
CA GLU A 116 0.51 -14.23 -4.88
C GLU A 116 1.07 -13.07 -5.71
N ASP A 117 1.37 -13.29 -6.99
CA ASP A 117 1.92 -12.28 -7.88
C ASP A 117 0.89 -11.19 -8.21
N ALA A 118 -0.38 -11.57 -8.44
CA ALA A 118 -1.45 -10.60 -8.64
C ALA A 118 -1.63 -9.68 -7.42
N LEU A 119 -1.68 -10.26 -6.21
CA LEU A 119 -1.76 -9.48 -4.97
C LEU A 119 -0.52 -8.60 -4.78
N THR A 120 0.67 -9.11 -5.08
CA THR A 120 1.91 -8.33 -5.01
C THR A 120 1.87 -7.15 -5.98
N GLY A 121 1.44 -7.37 -7.22
CA GLY A 121 1.31 -6.32 -8.23
C GLY A 121 0.30 -5.24 -7.81
N ILE A 122 -0.90 -5.64 -7.36
CA ILE A 122 -1.92 -4.70 -6.88
C ILE A 122 -1.39 -3.90 -5.68
N GLY A 123 -0.78 -4.57 -4.71
CA GLY A 123 -0.31 -3.92 -3.49
C GLY A 123 0.86 -2.97 -3.73
N PHE A 124 1.87 -3.40 -4.48
CA PHE A 124 3.11 -2.64 -4.66
C PHE A 124 2.98 -1.60 -5.77
N VAL A 125 2.39 -1.97 -6.90
CA VAL A 125 2.28 -1.07 -8.05
C VAL A 125 1.10 -0.14 -7.84
N THR A 126 -0.13 -0.65 -7.81
CA THR A 126 -1.32 0.20 -7.71
C THR A 126 -1.38 0.90 -6.34
N GLY A 127 -1.18 0.13 -5.26
CA GLY A 127 -1.21 0.67 -3.91
C GLY A 127 -0.05 1.63 -3.63
N GLY A 128 1.17 1.18 -3.90
CA GLY A 128 2.38 1.98 -3.71
C GLY A 128 2.39 3.26 -4.52
N LEU A 129 2.09 3.21 -5.83
CA LEU A 129 2.04 4.42 -6.66
C LEU A 129 0.94 5.37 -6.19
N GLY A 130 -0.27 4.87 -5.91
CA GLY A 130 -1.38 5.72 -5.46
C GLY A 130 -1.05 6.48 -4.17
N VAL A 131 -0.45 5.80 -3.19
CA VAL A 131 -0.05 6.43 -1.93
C VAL A 131 1.13 7.37 -2.12
N VAL A 132 2.23 6.91 -2.73
CA VAL A 132 3.47 7.69 -2.83
C VAL A 132 3.29 8.92 -3.73
N VAL A 133 2.70 8.74 -4.92
CA VAL A 133 2.46 9.86 -5.84
C VAL A 133 1.47 10.83 -5.23
N GLY A 134 0.37 10.32 -4.65
CA GLY A 134 -0.65 11.17 -4.05
C GLY A 134 -0.12 11.99 -2.86
N LEU A 135 0.65 11.37 -1.96
CA LEU A 135 1.28 12.09 -0.85
C LEU A 135 2.34 13.07 -1.33
N THR A 136 3.12 12.75 -2.36
CA THR A 136 4.10 13.67 -2.94
C THR A 136 3.43 14.90 -3.54
N LEU A 137 2.31 14.70 -4.26
CA LEU A 137 1.51 15.81 -4.78
C LEU A 137 0.91 16.66 -3.66
N LEU A 138 0.37 16.06 -2.60
CA LEU A 138 -0.09 16.82 -1.43
C LEU A 138 1.05 17.55 -0.72
N ALA A 139 2.23 16.94 -0.63
CA ALA A 139 3.40 17.53 -0.02
C ALA A 139 4.00 18.66 -0.86
N SER A 140 3.69 18.73 -2.15
CA SER A 140 4.26 19.72 -3.07
C SER A 140 4.01 21.18 -2.67
N GLY A 141 2.93 21.45 -1.93
CA GLY A 141 2.69 22.78 -1.36
C GLY A 141 3.75 23.23 -0.34
N HIS A 142 4.57 22.32 0.21
CA HIS A 142 5.71 22.71 1.06
C HIS A 142 6.87 23.30 0.24
N TRP A 143 6.89 23.15 -1.08
CA TRP A 143 7.83 23.82 -1.97
C TRP A 143 7.39 25.25 -2.34
N GLY A 144 6.23 25.70 -1.86
CA GLY A 144 5.73 27.06 -2.03
C GLY A 144 4.78 27.23 -3.22
N VAL A 145 4.29 28.47 -3.40
CA VAL A 145 3.25 28.82 -4.37
C VAL A 145 3.76 28.71 -5.82
N ASP A 146 5.02 29.08 -6.07
CA ASP A 146 5.61 29.01 -7.41
C ASP A 146 5.71 27.57 -7.94
N ALA A 147 5.99 26.61 -7.05
CA ALA A 147 6.01 25.20 -7.39
C ALA A 147 4.61 24.70 -7.78
N LEU A 148 3.57 25.12 -7.04
CA LEU A 148 2.18 24.79 -7.37
C LEU A 148 1.74 25.40 -8.70
N GLU A 149 2.15 26.63 -8.97
CA GLU A 149 1.85 27.28 -10.24
C GLU A 149 2.54 26.57 -11.41
N THR A 150 3.76 26.06 -11.21
CA THR A 150 4.46 25.23 -12.21
C THR A 150 3.72 23.91 -12.45
N LEU A 151 3.26 23.24 -11.39
CA LEU A 151 2.41 22.03 -11.49
C LEU A 151 1.12 22.32 -12.26
N ARG A 152 0.46 23.44 -11.97
CA ARG A 152 -0.78 23.85 -12.64
C ARG A 152 -0.56 24.13 -14.13
N ARG A 153 0.54 24.79 -14.50
CA ARG A 153 0.93 24.99 -15.91
C ARG A 153 1.16 23.68 -16.66
N ASN A 154 1.60 22.64 -15.96
CA ASN A 154 1.74 21.29 -16.49
C ASN A 154 0.42 20.46 -16.42
N GLY A 155 -0.71 21.10 -16.11
CA GLY A 155 -2.03 20.47 -16.05
C GLY A 155 -2.29 19.67 -14.76
N THR A 156 -1.44 19.80 -13.74
CA THR A 156 -1.62 19.11 -12.46
C THR A 156 -2.13 20.07 -11.39
N GLU A 157 -3.29 19.77 -10.81
CA GLU A 157 -3.87 20.57 -9.72
C GLU A 157 -3.96 19.75 -8.43
N PRO A 158 -2.93 19.78 -7.56
CA PRO A 158 -2.85 18.90 -6.38
C PRO A 158 -3.99 19.08 -5.39
N TYR A 159 -4.56 20.29 -5.34
CA TYR A 159 -5.63 20.66 -4.40
C TYR A 159 -6.96 20.96 -5.12
N ALA A 160 -7.12 20.50 -6.36
CA ALA A 160 -8.38 20.64 -7.06
C ALA A 160 -9.52 19.95 -6.28
N PRO A 161 -10.60 20.68 -5.97
CA PRO A 161 -11.75 20.09 -5.34
C PRO A 161 -12.47 19.16 -6.32
N VAL A 162 -12.89 17.99 -5.83
CA VAL A 162 -13.67 17.03 -6.64
C VAL A 162 -15.03 16.84 -5.98
N SER A 163 -16.07 17.33 -6.65
CA SER A 163 -17.44 17.31 -6.12
C SER A 163 -18.11 15.93 -6.21
N ALA A 164 -17.58 15.02 -7.03
CA ALA A 164 -18.20 13.71 -7.29
C ALA A 164 -18.09 12.73 -6.12
N LEU A 165 -17.04 12.84 -5.29
CA LEU A 165 -16.81 11.98 -4.15
C LEU A 165 -16.30 12.84 -2.98
N PRO A 166 -16.96 12.80 -1.80
CA PRO A 166 -16.58 13.62 -0.64
C PRO A 166 -15.34 13.05 0.08
N VAL A 167 -14.25 12.79 -0.65
CA VAL A 167 -13.01 12.24 -0.10
C VAL A 167 -12.13 13.36 0.42
N THR A 168 -12.08 13.49 1.73
CA THR A 168 -11.29 14.50 2.43
C THR A 168 -9.96 13.92 2.92
N PRO A 169 -8.92 14.75 3.13
CA PRO A 169 -7.67 14.31 3.76
C PRO A 169 -7.88 13.60 5.10
N ARG A 170 -8.87 14.04 5.90
CA ARG A 170 -9.26 13.40 7.17
C ARG A 170 -9.80 11.98 6.97
N LEU A 171 -10.73 11.80 6.03
CA LEU A 171 -11.29 10.49 5.73
C LEU A 171 -10.21 9.54 5.24
N THR A 172 -9.40 9.98 4.26
CA THR A 172 -8.29 9.20 3.73
C THR A 172 -7.35 8.77 4.85
N THR A 173 -7.04 9.68 5.77
CA THR A 173 -6.16 9.38 6.91
C THR A 173 -6.73 8.30 7.81
N ALA A 174 -7.99 8.44 8.22
CA ALA A 174 -8.64 7.48 9.11
C ALA A 174 -8.73 6.08 8.50
N VAL A 175 -9.11 5.99 7.22
CA VAL A 175 -9.23 4.72 6.50
C VAL A 175 -7.86 4.08 6.30
N ALA A 176 -6.87 4.84 5.84
CA ALA A 176 -5.51 4.36 5.61
C ALA A 176 -4.87 3.84 6.90
N LEU A 177 -5.04 4.57 8.02
CA LEU A 177 -4.60 4.13 9.33
C LEU A 177 -5.28 2.82 9.74
N ALA A 178 -6.60 2.75 9.69
CA ALA A 178 -7.36 1.56 10.08
C ALA A 178 -6.96 0.34 9.26
N VAL A 179 -6.92 0.48 7.93
CA VAL A 179 -6.57 -0.60 7.01
C VAL A 179 -5.13 -1.07 7.21
N GLY A 180 -4.18 -0.15 7.33
CA GLY A 180 -2.78 -0.48 7.58
C GLY A 180 -2.56 -1.21 8.91
N LEU A 181 -3.21 -0.75 9.98
CA LEU A 181 -3.17 -1.43 11.29
C LEU A 181 -3.80 -2.81 11.24
N VAL A 182 -4.94 -2.97 10.56
CA VAL A 182 -5.61 -4.27 10.42
C VAL A 182 -4.73 -5.27 9.68
N VAL A 183 -4.06 -4.86 8.60
CA VAL A 183 -3.11 -5.73 7.87
C VAL A 183 -1.95 -6.14 8.79
N LEU A 184 -1.33 -5.18 9.48
CA LEU A 184 -0.19 -5.48 10.35
C LEU A 184 -0.59 -6.39 11.51
N ALA A 185 -1.72 -6.12 12.17
CA ALA A 185 -2.25 -7.00 13.21
C ALA A 185 -2.52 -8.42 12.67
N ALA A 186 -3.07 -8.53 11.45
CA ALA A 186 -3.31 -9.81 10.81
C ALA A 186 -2.01 -10.56 10.48
N THR A 187 -0.92 -9.86 10.11
CA THR A 187 0.40 -10.49 9.93
C THR A 187 0.94 -11.06 11.24
N VAL A 188 0.88 -10.29 12.33
CA VAL A 188 1.34 -10.75 13.66
C VAL A 188 0.56 -11.97 14.13
N ALA A 189 -0.75 -11.99 13.89
CA ALA A 189 -1.60 -13.13 14.24
C ALA A 189 -1.25 -14.40 13.47
N VAL A 190 -0.64 -14.31 12.28
CA VAL A 190 -0.20 -15.49 11.50
C VAL A 190 1.21 -15.94 11.89
N ASP A 191 2.07 -15.03 12.33
CA ASP A 191 3.41 -15.40 12.82
C ASP A 191 3.38 -16.08 14.20
N GLY A 192 2.31 -15.86 14.98
CA GLY A 192 2.12 -16.46 16.30
C GLY A 192 1.32 -17.76 16.31
N GLU A 193 0.84 -18.22 15.15
CA GLU A 193 0.16 -19.51 14.94
C GLU A 193 1.15 -20.63 14.64
#